data_AF-A0A7G9KZI8-F1
#
_entry.id   AF-A0A7G9KZI8-F1
#
_cell.length_a   1.000
_cell.length_b   1.000
_cell.length_c   1.000
_cell.angle_alpha   90.00
_cell.angle_beta   90.00
_cell.angle_gamma   90.00
#
_symmetry.space_group_name_H-M   'P 1'
#
loop_
_entity.id
_entity.type
_entity.pdbx_description
1 polymer ?
#
loop_
_entity_poly.entity_id
_entity_poly.type
_entity_poly.pdbx_seq_one_letter_code
_entity_poly.pdbx_strand_id
1 'polypeptide(L)'
;MSERKDDIVIGRVLAFLERHWMVLVLAAWMLFAAWFLAKGWSTALAFGLGDTDDNMRMSQARALLAGQGWFDLRQYRLNPPFGADIHWSRLVDLPLAAIILLTRPFIGGADAERTAAAIAPILPYLVLLFGIALTARRLVDPRAFLLPLIAMVVAGLANSMFMPDRVDHHGWQLALLSISIAGLADPKRVRGGLTLGVTTALSFAIGLEMIIYLAIAGAAVALFWVVDAGERRRAIAYAASLGGGVAFSFLVFASDANRQAVCDALSPVWLSDLLLASALLLVLAWLSPADWKKRLALGAGAAVVLAAFHALAWPHCLTRLEGVSPEVYDLWLSKVREARPIYRHGWQTASVILALPVTGLIGWTLLAWRNRIDADLFRRTIAAALPAITAFGLLFWQTRTGPAAQVLAVTGAVAIVWVLAPIFDRSSQPLIRTLGVAAVALIGFGAVVPLALQMAPAKTTTKREVQINRANRLCNFIGSYRDVGRQPKGVVFTFVDLAPRLITVTHHDSIIGPYHRNGQQIVDVMRAFRGTPDEARAIFAKYKADYLLTCPDSSTTTIFRSEAPKGFYAQLSKGEAPGWLTPVPLADKSPFRMWRIAR
;
A
#
# COMPACT_ATOMS: atom_id res chain seq x y z
N MET A 1 -4.72 -33.45 -43.32
CA MET A 1 -3.81 -32.91 -42.29
C MET A 1 -4.11 -33.63 -41.00
N SER A 2 -3.25 -34.58 -40.60
CA SER A 2 -3.42 -35.33 -39.35
C SER A 2 -2.93 -34.46 -38.20
N GLU A 3 -3.82 -33.97 -37.33
CA GLU A 3 -3.41 -33.40 -36.04
C GLU A 3 -2.61 -34.47 -35.29
N ARG A 4 -1.39 -34.13 -34.81
CA ARG A 4 -0.61 -35.10 -34.04
C ARG A 4 -1.41 -35.48 -32.80
N LYS A 5 -1.40 -36.76 -32.45
CA LYS A 5 -2.05 -37.29 -31.23
C LYS A 5 -1.66 -36.49 -29.98
N ASP A 6 -0.45 -35.96 -29.95
CA ASP A 6 0.08 -35.10 -28.87
C ASP A 6 -0.66 -33.74 -28.77
N ASP A 7 -1.05 -33.14 -29.90
CA ASP A 7 -1.76 -31.86 -29.94
C ASP A 7 -3.17 -31.98 -29.34
N ILE A 8 -3.81 -33.14 -29.55
CA ILE A 8 -5.13 -33.46 -28.97
C ILE A 8 -5.04 -33.63 -27.45
N VAL A 9 -3.98 -34.26 -26.95
CA VAL A 9 -3.76 -34.44 -25.50
C VAL A 9 -3.47 -33.10 -24.83
N ILE A 10 -2.58 -32.28 -25.40
CA ILE A 10 -2.26 -30.94 -24.89
C ILE A 10 -3.52 -30.06 -24.89
N GLY A 11 -4.32 -30.09 -25.96
CA GLY A 11 -5.58 -29.35 -26.05
C GLY A 11 -6.57 -29.73 -24.95
N ARG A 12 -6.72 -31.02 -24.65
CA ARG A 12 -7.58 -31.52 -23.56
C ARG A 12 -7.10 -31.08 -22.18
N VAL A 13 -5.78 -31.11 -21.95
CA VAL A 13 -5.19 -30.65 -20.68
C VAL A 13 -5.42 -29.15 -20.50
N LEU A 14 -5.14 -28.33 -21.51
CA LEU A 14 -5.37 -26.88 -21.45
C LEU A 14 -6.84 -26.55 -21.19
N ALA A 15 -7.77 -27.23 -21.85
CA ALA A 15 -9.20 -27.06 -21.60
C ALA A 15 -9.60 -27.47 -20.18
N PHE A 16 -9.01 -28.55 -19.64
CA PHE A 16 -9.23 -28.96 -18.26
C PHE A 16 -8.71 -27.92 -17.26
N LEU A 17 -7.48 -27.43 -17.44
CA LEU A 17 -6.89 -26.39 -16.60
C LEU A 17 -7.70 -25.10 -16.67
N GLU A 18 -8.16 -24.72 -17.87
CA GLU A 18 -9.00 -23.55 -18.07
C GLU A 18 -10.32 -23.65 -17.31
N ARG A 19 -10.97 -24.82 -17.32
CA ARG A 19 -12.21 -25.07 -16.54
C ARG A 19 -11.99 -24.95 -15.03
N HIS A 20 -10.82 -25.34 -14.53
CA HIS A 20 -10.50 -25.35 -13.10
C HIS A 20 -9.58 -24.20 -12.66
N TRP A 21 -9.53 -23.12 -13.44
CA TRP A 21 -8.59 -22.02 -13.20
C TRP A 21 -8.70 -21.40 -11.80
N MET A 22 -9.91 -21.33 -11.23
CA MET A 22 -10.13 -20.81 -9.87
C MET A 22 -9.48 -21.70 -8.81
N VAL A 23 -9.57 -23.02 -8.96
CA VAL A 23 -8.93 -23.99 -8.06
C VAL A 23 -7.41 -23.87 -8.15
N LEU A 24 -6.88 -23.64 -9.35
CA LEU A 24 -5.45 -23.44 -9.56
C LEU A 24 -4.95 -22.11 -8.99
N VAL A 25 -5.75 -21.03 -9.07
CA VAL A 25 -5.46 -19.76 -8.39
C VAL A 25 -5.46 -19.96 -6.86
N LEU A 26 -6.41 -20.70 -6.32
CA LEU A 26 -6.44 -21.04 -4.90
C LEU A 26 -5.22 -21.88 -4.49
N ALA A 27 -4.84 -22.88 -5.30
CA ALA A 27 -3.64 -23.68 -5.07
C ALA A 27 -2.37 -22.83 -5.11
N ALA A 28 -2.25 -21.92 -6.09
CA ALA A 28 -1.14 -20.97 -6.14
C ALA A 28 -1.13 -20.06 -4.90
N TRP A 29 -2.28 -19.54 -4.48
CA TRP A 29 -2.38 -18.76 -3.25
C TRP A 29 -1.90 -19.57 -2.03
N MET A 30 -2.28 -20.84 -1.90
CA MET A 30 -1.78 -21.70 -0.81
C MET A 30 -0.26 -21.88 -0.86
N LEU A 31 0.33 -22.00 -2.05
CA LEU A 31 1.79 -22.07 -2.22
C LEU A 31 2.47 -20.75 -1.85
N PHE A 32 1.92 -19.60 -2.27
CA PHE A 32 2.42 -18.29 -1.88
C PHE A 32 2.26 -18.05 -0.38
N ALA A 33 1.14 -18.45 0.21
CA ALA A 33 0.89 -18.37 1.65
C ALA A 33 1.92 -19.21 2.42
N ALA A 34 2.16 -20.45 2.00
CA ALA A 34 3.20 -21.30 2.60
C ALA A 34 4.60 -20.67 2.45
N TRP A 35 4.91 -20.10 1.28
CA TRP A 35 6.18 -19.40 1.06
C TRP A 35 6.33 -18.14 1.94
N PHE A 36 5.30 -17.30 2.01
CA PHE A 36 5.29 -16.10 2.84
C PHE A 36 5.39 -16.43 4.32
N LEU A 37 4.64 -17.43 4.80
CA LEU A 37 4.73 -17.92 6.17
C LEU A 37 6.10 -18.52 6.48
N ALA A 38 6.67 -19.35 5.59
CA ALA A 38 8.01 -19.91 5.78
C ALA A 38 9.08 -18.82 5.84
N LYS A 39 9.02 -17.83 4.93
CA LYS A 39 9.95 -16.70 4.90
C LYS A 39 9.77 -15.74 6.07
N GLY A 40 8.54 -15.54 6.53
CA GLY A 40 8.17 -14.65 7.63
C GLY A 40 8.10 -15.31 9.00
N TRP A 41 8.33 -16.62 9.11
CA TRP A 41 8.05 -17.42 10.30
C TRP A 41 8.69 -16.86 11.58
N SER A 42 9.99 -16.57 11.53
CA SER A 42 10.73 -16.01 12.66
C SER A 42 10.25 -14.62 13.05
N THR A 43 9.80 -13.82 12.08
CA THR A 43 9.31 -12.46 12.30
C THR A 43 7.93 -12.50 12.95
N ALA A 44 7.04 -13.38 12.45
CA ALA A 44 5.71 -13.61 12.99
C ALA A 44 5.75 -14.12 14.44
N LEU A 45 6.62 -15.11 14.73
CA LEU A 45 6.84 -15.58 16.10
C LEU A 45 7.35 -14.47 17.03
N ALA A 46 8.19 -13.59 16.50
CA ALA A 46 8.73 -12.44 17.22
C ALA A 46 7.76 -11.23 17.27
N PHE A 47 6.55 -11.34 16.71
CA PHE A 47 5.60 -10.24 16.60
C PHE A 47 6.23 -8.98 15.99
N GLY A 48 6.76 -9.16 14.77
CA GLY A 48 7.68 -8.23 14.15
C GLY A 48 7.11 -6.83 14.01
N LEU A 49 5.90 -6.70 13.45
CA LEU A 49 5.22 -5.43 13.09
C LEU A 49 6.25 -4.36 12.69
N GLY A 50 6.94 -4.60 11.57
CA GLY A 50 8.17 -3.88 11.23
C GLY A 50 7.96 -2.42 10.82
N ASP A 51 6.73 -2.06 10.48
CA ASP A 51 6.32 -0.71 10.09
C ASP A 51 5.60 0.03 11.23
N THR A 52 5.66 1.36 11.23
CA THR A 52 4.87 2.16 12.18
C THR A 52 3.39 1.92 12.02
N ASP A 53 2.94 1.71 10.79
CA ASP A 53 1.53 1.53 10.48
C ASP A 53 1.03 0.14 10.93
N ASP A 54 1.88 -0.89 10.83
CA ASP A 54 1.58 -2.22 11.33
C ASP A 54 1.35 -2.22 12.87
N ASN A 55 2.20 -1.48 13.60
CA ASN A 55 2.06 -1.31 15.05
C ASN A 55 0.76 -0.58 15.41
N MET A 56 0.49 0.53 14.72
CA MET A 56 -0.71 1.31 15.01
C MET A 56 -1.98 0.56 14.63
N ARG A 57 -1.98 -0.20 13.54
CA ARG A 57 -3.12 -1.03 13.13
C ARG A 57 -3.44 -2.09 14.17
N MET A 58 -2.41 -2.76 14.69
CA MET A 58 -2.59 -3.70 15.79
C MET A 58 -3.12 -3.02 17.05
N SER A 59 -2.60 -1.84 17.40
CA SER A 59 -3.10 -1.05 18.53
C SER A 59 -4.57 -0.63 18.34
N GLN A 60 -4.95 -0.24 17.12
CA GLN A 60 -6.32 0.11 16.75
C GLN A 60 -7.27 -1.10 16.86
N ALA A 61 -6.84 -2.28 16.41
CA ALA A 61 -7.61 -3.53 16.54
C ALA A 61 -7.77 -3.94 18.02
N ARG A 62 -6.71 -3.83 18.83
CA ARG A 62 -6.78 -4.07 20.27
C ARG A 62 -7.75 -3.12 20.97
N ALA A 63 -7.72 -1.84 20.62
CA ALA A 63 -8.63 -0.85 21.19
C ALA A 63 -10.10 -1.20 20.90
N LEU A 64 -10.43 -1.61 19.67
CA LEU A 64 -11.77 -2.10 19.32
C LEU A 64 -12.17 -3.30 20.18
N LEU A 65 -11.30 -4.31 20.28
CA LEU A 65 -11.55 -5.51 21.08
C LEU A 65 -11.61 -5.23 22.59
N ALA A 66 -11.06 -4.10 23.04
CA ALA A 66 -11.13 -3.62 24.42
C ALA A 66 -12.33 -2.69 24.68
N GLY A 67 -13.21 -2.49 23.70
CA GLY A 67 -14.46 -1.74 23.84
C GLY A 67 -14.42 -0.29 23.36
N GLN A 68 -13.35 0.16 22.69
CA GLN A 68 -13.36 1.46 22.01
C GLN A 68 -14.44 1.48 20.92
N GLY A 69 -15.17 2.59 20.83
CA GLY A 69 -16.31 2.74 19.92
C GLY A 69 -15.94 2.47 18.46
N TRP A 70 -16.92 2.00 17.68
CA TRP A 70 -16.72 1.64 16.28
C TRP A 70 -16.18 2.81 15.44
N PHE A 71 -16.76 4.01 15.62
CA PHE A 71 -16.37 5.24 14.91
C PHE A 71 -15.21 5.99 15.58
N ASP A 72 -14.80 5.58 16.79
CA ASP A 72 -13.66 6.18 17.48
C ASP A 72 -12.36 5.47 17.04
N LEU A 73 -11.59 6.14 16.18
CA LEU A 73 -10.25 5.70 15.75
C LEU A 73 -9.12 6.51 16.40
N ARG A 74 -9.44 7.31 17.42
CA ARG A 74 -8.45 8.11 18.10
C ARG A 74 -7.53 7.22 18.92
N GLN A 75 -6.23 7.44 18.82
CA GLN A 75 -5.24 6.74 19.63
C GLN A 75 -4.93 7.53 20.89
N TYR A 76 -5.62 7.22 21.99
CA TYR A 76 -5.47 7.92 23.28
C TYR A 76 -4.10 7.73 23.95
N ARG A 77 -3.31 6.75 23.51
CA ARG A 77 -1.95 6.51 24.02
C ARG A 77 -0.88 7.38 23.33
N LEU A 78 -1.28 8.17 22.33
CA LEU A 78 -0.48 9.24 21.76
C LEU A 78 -1.06 10.58 22.20
N ASN A 79 -0.21 11.50 22.66
CA ASN A 79 -0.62 12.81 23.17
C ASN A 79 -1.71 12.71 24.28
N PRO A 80 -1.51 11.90 25.33
CA PRO A 80 -2.47 11.78 26.41
C PRO A 80 -2.66 13.12 27.17
N PRO A 81 -3.86 13.41 27.69
CA PRO A 81 -5.08 12.60 27.62
C PRO A 81 -5.88 12.80 26.31
N PHE A 82 -5.43 13.70 25.43
CA PHE A 82 -6.21 14.11 24.26
C PHE A 82 -6.30 13.03 23.21
N GLY A 83 -5.22 12.30 22.93
CA GLY A 83 -5.19 11.32 21.84
C GLY A 83 -4.78 11.92 20.50
N ALA A 84 -4.38 11.05 19.57
CA ALA A 84 -4.02 11.38 18.20
C ALA A 84 -5.03 10.81 17.19
N ASP A 85 -5.52 11.63 16.26
CA ASP A 85 -6.48 11.19 15.24
C ASP A 85 -5.78 10.37 14.14
N ILE A 86 -6.39 9.24 13.77
CA ILE A 86 -5.93 8.34 12.70
C ILE A 86 -6.98 8.34 11.59
N HIS A 87 -6.53 8.52 10.34
CA HIS A 87 -7.41 8.75 9.17
C HIS A 87 -8.01 7.47 8.56
N TRP A 88 -7.63 6.31 9.08
CA TRP A 88 -7.99 5.00 8.54
C TRP A 88 -9.47 4.67 8.77
N SER A 89 -9.85 3.43 8.45
CA SER A 89 -11.15 2.85 8.81
C SER A 89 -11.04 1.47 9.47
N ARG A 90 -12.15 1.04 10.06
CA ARG A 90 -12.31 -0.30 10.66
C ARG A 90 -12.38 -1.45 9.65
N LEU A 91 -12.55 -1.17 8.35
CA LEU A 91 -12.69 -2.22 7.34
C LEU A 91 -11.50 -3.18 7.32
N VAL A 92 -10.28 -2.65 7.47
CA VAL A 92 -9.04 -3.44 7.51
C VAL A 92 -8.79 -4.07 8.89
N ASP A 93 -9.46 -3.60 9.93
CA ASP A 93 -9.33 -4.19 11.27
C ASP A 93 -10.12 -5.50 11.38
N LEU A 94 -11.17 -5.66 10.58
CA LEU A 94 -12.09 -6.80 10.66
C LEU A 94 -11.39 -8.17 10.55
N PRO A 95 -10.50 -8.43 9.56
CA PRO A 95 -9.79 -9.70 9.49
C PRO A 95 -8.89 -9.96 10.70
N LEU A 96 -8.24 -8.92 11.22
CA LEU A 96 -7.39 -9.03 12.42
C LEU A 96 -8.23 -9.39 13.65
N ALA A 97 -9.28 -8.61 13.90
CA ALA A 97 -10.18 -8.82 15.03
C ALA A 97 -10.85 -10.20 14.97
N ALA A 98 -11.30 -10.63 13.80
CA ALA A 98 -11.90 -11.95 13.60
C ALA A 98 -10.92 -13.09 13.92
N ILE A 99 -9.70 -13.04 13.39
CA ILE A 99 -8.70 -14.07 13.67
C ILE A 99 -8.34 -14.10 15.16
N ILE A 100 -8.15 -12.92 15.80
CA ILE A 100 -7.87 -12.84 17.23
C ILE A 100 -9.00 -13.48 18.04
N LEU A 101 -10.26 -13.09 17.79
CA LEU A 101 -11.42 -13.61 18.53
C LEU A 101 -11.59 -15.13 18.36
N LEU A 102 -11.38 -15.64 17.14
CA LEU A 102 -11.52 -17.06 16.84
C LEU A 102 -10.41 -17.91 17.48
N THR A 103 -9.18 -17.41 17.52
CA THR A 103 -8.01 -18.20 17.95
C THR A 103 -7.70 -18.04 19.43
N ARG A 104 -8.01 -16.88 20.02
CA ARG A 104 -7.72 -16.56 21.44
C ARG A 104 -8.18 -17.63 22.45
N PRO A 105 -9.35 -18.28 22.33
CA PRO A 105 -9.76 -19.33 23.26
C PRO A 105 -8.84 -20.56 23.27
N PHE A 106 -8.10 -20.81 22.19
CA PHE A 106 -7.28 -22.02 22.03
C PHE A 106 -5.80 -21.78 22.34
N ILE A 107 -5.28 -20.61 21.98
CA ILE A 107 -3.83 -20.31 22.06
C ILE A 107 -3.51 -19.10 22.95
N GLY A 108 -4.52 -18.46 23.55
CA GLY A 108 -4.32 -17.27 24.39
C GLY A 108 -4.16 -15.97 23.59
N GLY A 109 -4.16 -14.83 24.29
CA GLY A 109 -4.21 -13.51 23.65
C GLY A 109 -3.00 -13.16 22.81
N ALA A 110 -1.78 -13.36 23.34
CA ALA A 110 -0.55 -12.99 22.65
C ALA A 110 -0.33 -13.82 21.37
N ASP A 111 -0.56 -15.14 21.42
CA ASP A 111 -0.41 -16.00 20.24
C ASP A 111 -1.55 -15.82 19.24
N ALA A 112 -2.75 -15.44 19.68
CA ALA A 112 -3.83 -15.05 18.79
C ALA A 112 -3.50 -13.80 17.97
N GLU A 113 -2.87 -12.80 18.57
CA GLU A 113 -2.40 -11.61 17.85
C GLU A 113 -1.26 -11.94 16.88
N ARG A 114 -0.30 -12.78 17.28
CA ARG A 114 0.76 -13.27 16.37
C ARG A 114 0.16 -14.01 15.17
N THR A 115 -0.84 -14.84 15.43
CA THR A 115 -1.56 -15.59 14.40
C THR A 115 -2.31 -14.65 13.45
N ALA A 116 -3.00 -13.65 13.98
CA ALA A 116 -3.66 -12.63 13.17
C ALA A 116 -2.67 -11.82 12.34
N ALA A 117 -1.55 -11.39 12.93
CA ALA A 117 -0.50 -10.66 12.24
C ALA A 117 0.17 -11.50 11.12
N ALA A 118 0.25 -12.82 11.29
CA ALA A 118 0.79 -13.72 10.27
C ALA A 118 -0.19 -13.99 9.12
N ILE A 119 -1.48 -14.16 9.41
CA ILE A 119 -2.47 -14.66 8.44
C ILE A 119 -3.22 -13.52 7.73
N ALA A 120 -3.65 -12.48 8.46
CA ALA A 120 -4.50 -11.43 7.90
C ALA A 120 -3.91 -10.75 6.64
N PRO A 121 -2.60 -10.42 6.57
CA PRO A 121 -1.99 -9.81 5.38
C PRO A 121 -2.04 -10.69 4.13
N ILE A 122 -2.13 -12.01 4.28
CA ILE A 122 -2.10 -12.99 3.18
C ILE A 122 -3.49 -13.14 2.53
N LEU A 123 -4.56 -12.86 3.26
CA LEU A 123 -5.94 -12.97 2.77
C LEU A 123 -6.23 -12.10 1.53
N PRO A 124 -5.90 -10.79 1.49
CA PRO A 124 -6.10 -9.98 0.29
C PRO A 124 -5.25 -10.45 -0.91
N TYR A 125 -4.19 -11.23 -0.69
CA TYR A 125 -3.39 -11.76 -1.80
C TYR A 125 -4.18 -12.73 -2.69
N LEU A 126 -5.12 -13.50 -2.13
CA LEU A 126 -6.01 -14.36 -2.94
C LEU A 126 -6.84 -13.53 -3.91
N VAL A 127 -7.41 -12.43 -3.40
CA VAL A 127 -8.20 -11.48 -4.21
C VAL A 127 -7.33 -10.83 -5.27
N LEU A 128 -6.08 -10.47 -4.91
CA LEU A 128 -5.11 -9.95 -5.86
C LEU A 128 -4.84 -10.95 -7.00
N LEU A 129 -4.45 -12.19 -6.67
CA LEU A 129 -4.12 -13.23 -7.64
C LEU A 129 -5.30 -13.53 -8.56
N PHE A 130 -6.52 -13.57 -8.00
CA PHE A 130 -7.74 -13.72 -8.77
C PHE A 130 -7.94 -12.56 -9.76
N GLY A 131 -7.77 -11.30 -9.33
CA GLY A 131 -7.94 -10.13 -10.19
C GLY A 131 -6.94 -10.07 -11.35
N ILE A 132 -5.66 -10.34 -11.11
CA ILE A 132 -4.64 -10.34 -12.17
C ILE A 132 -4.82 -11.52 -13.14
N ALA A 133 -5.19 -12.70 -12.62
CA ALA A 133 -5.50 -13.87 -13.44
C ALA A 133 -6.71 -13.60 -14.34
N LEU A 134 -7.78 -13.03 -13.77
CA LEU A 134 -8.99 -12.67 -14.50
C LEU A 134 -8.75 -11.59 -15.56
N THR A 135 -7.88 -10.63 -15.27
CA THR A 135 -7.47 -9.60 -16.25
C THR A 135 -6.72 -10.23 -17.42
N ALA A 136 -5.76 -11.12 -17.15
CA ALA A 136 -5.05 -11.86 -18.21
C ALA A 136 -6.00 -12.71 -19.06
N ARG A 137 -6.97 -13.40 -18.43
CA ARG A 137 -8.01 -14.16 -19.14
C ARG A 137 -8.85 -13.31 -20.09
N ARG A 138 -9.14 -12.07 -19.70
CA ARG A 138 -10.03 -11.16 -20.42
C ARG A 138 -9.34 -10.41 -21.56
N LEU A 139 -8.06 -10.07 -21.39
CA LEU A 139 -7.32 -9.21 -22.32
C LEU A 139 -6.28 -9.93 -23.17
N VAL A 140 -5.69 -11.01 -22.67
CA VAL A 140 -4.62 -11.76 -23.35
C VAL A 140 -5.18 -13.02 -24.01
N ASP A 141 -5.64 -13.97 -23.19
CA ASP A 141 -6.25 -15.22 -23.61
C ASP A 141 -6.81 -15.95 -22.37
N PRO A 142 -7.97 -16.65 -22.45
CA PRO A 142 -8.51 -17.44 -21.33
C PRO A 142 -7.53 -18.42 -20.69
N ARG A 143 -6.53 -18.93 -21.43
CA ARG A 143 -5.53 -19.89 -20.95
C ARG A 143 -4.32 -19.23 -20.30
N ALA A 144 -4.16 -17.90 -20.43
CA ALA A 144 -3.00 -17.17 -19.90
C ALA A 144 -2.99 -16.98 -18.38
N PHE A 145 -4.01 -17.46 -17.66
CA PHE A 145 -4.27 -17.15 -16.24
C PHE A 145 -3.18 -17.61 -15.26
N LEU A 146 -2.32 -18.57 -15.62
CA LEU A 146 -1.20 -19.03 -14.78
C LEU A 146 0.02 -18.11 -14.87
N LEU A 147 0.26 -17.49 -16.03
CA LEU A 147 1.40 -16.60 -16.25
C LEU A 147 1.47 -15.40 -15.29
N PRO A 148 0.38 -14.70 -14.93
CA PRO A 148 0.47 -13.63 -13.94
C PRO A 148 0.89 -14.13 -12.55
N LEU A 149 0.55 -15.38 -12.19
CA LEU A 149 0.98 -16.00 -10.93
C LEU A 149 2.50 -16.21 -10.91
N ILE A 150 3.08 -16.58 -12.06
CA ILE A 150 4.54 -16.71 -12.23
C ILE A 150 5.20 -15.34 -12.15
N ALA A 151 4.64 -14.32 -12.80
CA ALA A 151 5.16 -12.95 -12.73
C ALA A 151 5.21 -12.41 -11.28
N MET A 152 4.23 -12.79 -10.45
CA MET A 152 4.20 -12.39 -9.05
C MET A 152 5.36 -12.95 -8.22
N VAL A 153 6.04 -14.03 -8.64
CA VAL A 153 7.23 -14.54 -7.93
C VAL A 153 8.34 -13.48 -7.87
N VAL A 154 8.46 -12.63 -8.90
CA VAL A 154 9.50 -11.59 -8.99
C VAL A 154 9.00 -10.18 -8.62
N ALA A 155 7.70 -10.02 -8.32
CA ALA A 155 7.10 -8.77 -7.89
C ALA A 155 7.38 -8.47 -6.41
N GLY A 156 8.67 -8.31 -6.06
CA GLY A 156 9.13 -8.23 -4.66
C GLY A 156 8.52 -7.10 -3.84
N LEU A 157 8.27 -5.92 -4.43
CA LEU A 157 7.65 -4.79 -3.73
C LEU A 157 6.16 -5.04 -3.50
N ALA A 158 5.46 -5.57 -4.50
CA ALA A 158 4.07 -5.97 -4.34
C ALA A 158 3.94 -7.04 -3.25
N ASN A 159 4.74 -8.11 -3.31
CA ASN A 159 4.72 -9.19 -2.32
C ASN A 159 5.03 -8.69 -0.90
N SER A 160 5.89 -7.67 -0.76
CA SER A 160 6.21 -7.13 0.57
C SER A 160 5.00 -6.54 1.29
N MET A 161 3.91 -6.20 0.58
CA MET A 161 2.67 -5.68 1.18
C MET A 161 1.72 -6.78 1.70
N PHE A 162 2.06 -8.05 1.53
CA PHE A 162 1.24 -9.21 1.94
C PHE A 162 1.99 -10.18 2.88
N MET A 163 3.24 -9.85 3.22
CA MET A 163 4.06 -10.67 4.10
C MET A 163 3.48 -10.68 5.53
N PRO A 164 3.72 -11.76 6.31
CA PRO A 164 3.46 -11.76 7.74
C PRO A 164 3.94 -10.48 8.43
N ASP A 165 3.17 -10.04 9.42
CA ASP A 165 3.32 -8.78 10.17
C ASP A 165 3.04 -7.48 9.40
N ARG A 166 2.81 -7.52 8.07
CA ARG A 166 2.42 -6.34 7.27
C ARG A 166 0.90 -6.16 7.30
N VAL A 167 0.37 -5.86 8.47
CA VAL A 167 -1.07 -5.80 8.76
C VAL A 167 -1.75 -4.53 8.29
N ASP A 168 -1.00 -3.58 7.74
CA ASP A 168 -1.54 -2.33 7.23
C ASP A 168 -2.39 -2.49 5.93
N HIS A 169 -3.01 -1.39 5.50
CA HIS A 169 -4.07 -1.34 4.51
C HIS A 169 -3.65 -1.49 3.04
N HIS A 170 -2.36 -1.33 2.72
CA HIS A 170 -1.84 -1.37 1.36
C HIS A 170 -2.20 -2.65 0.59
N GLY A 171 -2.11 -3.83 1.25
CA GLY A 171 -2.44 -5.11 0.62
C GLY A 171 -3.90 -5.20 0.14
N TRP A 172 -4.83 -4.70 0.93
CA TRP A 172 -6.26 -4.65 0.57
C TRP A 172 -6.53 -3.69 -0.59
N GLN A 173 -5.89 -2.52 -0.59
CA GLN A 173 -6.02 -1.58 -1.71
C GLN A 173 -5.46 -2.13 -3.02
N LEU A 174 -4.32 -2.81 -3.00
CA LEU A 174 -3.77 -3.47 -4.20
C LEU A 174 -4.69 -4.60 -4.70
N ALA A 175 -5.33 -5.34 -3.79
CA ALA A 175 -6.30 -6.36 -4.14
C ALA A 175 -7.56 -5.76 -4.79
N LEU A 176 -8.11 -4.68 -4.22
CA LEU A 176 -9.24 -3.98 -4.81
C LEU A 176 -8.88 -3.32 -6.14
N LEU A 177 -7.67 -2.80 -6.28
CA LEU A 177 -7.15 -2.26 -7.54
C LEU A 177 -7.08 -3.35 -8.62
N SER A 178 -6.58 -4.55 -8.31
CA SER A 178 -6.51 -5.63 -9.30
C SER A 178 -7.90 -6.07 -9.78
N ILE A 179 -8.89 -6.12 -8.89
CA ILE A 179 -10.28 -6.41 -9.23
C ILE A 179 -10.91 -5.25 -10.02
N SER A 180 -10.55 -4.00 -9.72
CA SER A 180 -10.97 -2.82 -10.48
C SER A 180 -10.52 -2.89 -11.93
N ILE A 181 -9.25 -3.24 -12.17
CA ILE A 181 -8.71 -3.46 -13.52
C ILE A 181 -9.41 -4.65 -14.21
N ALA A 182 -9.67 -5.74 -13.47
CA ALA A 182 -10.45 -6.84 -14.01
C ALA A 182 -11.86 -6.36 -14.44
N GLY A 183 -12.54 -5.52 -13.63
CA GLY A 183 -13.84 -4.94 -13.93
C GLY A 183 -13.84 -4.08 -15.21
N LEU A 184 -12.81 -3.26 -15.41
CA LEU A 184 -12.60 -2.54 -16.67
C LEU A 184 -12.44 -3.49 -17.86
N ALA A 185 -11.65 -4.55 -17.69
CA ALA A 185 -11.42 -5.56 -18.73
C ALA A 185 -12.65 -6.43 -19.04
N ASP A 186 -13.72 -6.35 -18.26
CA ASP A 186 -14.88 -7.23 -18.39
C ASP A 186 -15.65 -6.97 -19.69
N PRO A 187 -15.89 -7.99 -20.54
CA PRO A 187 -16.77 -7.84 -21.71
C PRO A 187 -18.24 -7.66 -21.31
N LYS A 188 -18.65 -8.14 -20.13
CA LYS A 188 -20.02 -7.97 -19.62
C LYS A 188 -20.15 -6.62 -18.94
N ARG A 189 -20.63 -5.63 -19.71
CA ARG A 189 -20.80 -4.22 -19.33
C ARG A 189 -21.33 -3.97 -17.91
N VAL A 190 -22.49 -4.53 -17.56
CA VAL A 190 -23.10 -4.32 -16.22
C VAL A 190 -22.22 -4.90 -15.12
N ARG A 191 -21.74 -6.14 -15.28
CA ARG A 191 -20.86 -6.78 -14.30
C ARG A 191 -19.56 -5.98 -14.12
N GLY A 192 -18.94 -5.55 -15.21
CA GLY A 192 -17.74 -4.72 -15.17
C GLY A 192 -17.94 -3.39 -14.44
N GLY A 193 -19.05 -2.71 -14.72
CA GLY A 193 -19.42 -1.46 -14.03
C GLY A 193 -19.66 -1.67 -12.54
N LEU A 194 -20.47 -2.67 -12.17
CA LEU A 194 -20.74 -3.01 -10.75
C LEU A 194 -19.45 -3.36 -10.01
N THR A 195 -18.62 -4.22 -10.58
CA THR A 195 -17.35 -4.62 -9.97
C THR A 195 -16.46 -3.41 -9.73
N LEU A 196 -16.26 -2.55 -10.74
CA LEU A 196 -15.42 -1.38 -10.59
C LEU A 196 -15.97 -0.38 -9.57
N GLY A 197 -17.28 -0.14 -9.53
CA GLY A 197 -17.87 0.84 -8.60
C GLY A 197 -17.78 0.38 -7.15
N VAL A 198 -18.09 -0.89 -6.88
CA VAL A 198 -17.95 -1.48 -5.54
C VAL A 198 -16.50 -1.46 -5.07
N THR A 199 -15.55 -1.88 -5.89
CA THR A 199 -14.14 -1.89 -5.48
C THR A 199 -13.56 -0.49 -5.32
N THR A 200 -13.99 0.47 -6.15
CA THR A 200 -13.65 1.88 -5.96
C THR A 200 -14.15 2.37 -4.61
N ALA A 201 -15.43 2.16 -4.30
CA ALA A 201 -16.04 2.60 -3.04
C ALA A 201 -15.39 1.98 -1.79
N LEU A 202 -15.08 0.68 -1.84
CA LEU A 202 -14.38 0.00 -0.74
C LEU A 202 -12.94 0.50 -0.62
N SER A 203 -12.25 0.76 -1.73
CA SER A 203 -10.88 1.29 -1.69
C SER A 203 -10.84 2.67 -1.03
N PHE A 204 -11.80 3.55 -1.35
CA PHE A 204 -11.94 4.85 -0.69
C PHE A 204 -12.25 4.72 0.81
N ALA A 205 -13.05 3.74 1.19
CA ALA A 205 -13.31 3.45 2.61
C ALA A 205 -12.02 3.09 3.36
N ILE A 206 -11.05 2.48 2.68
CA ILE A 206 -9.77 2.08 3.26
C ILE A 206 -8.79 3.26 3.34
N GLY A 207 -8.64 4.02 2.26
CA GLY A 207 -7.69 5.13 2.13
C GLY A 207 -7.67 5.73 0.73
N LEU A 208 -6.94 6.83 0.54
CA LEU A 208 -6.92 7.60 -0.72
C LEU A 208 -5.71 7.31 -1.61
N GLU A 209 -4.82 6.40 -1.22
CA GLU A 209 -3.57 6.10 -1.92
C GLU A 209 -3.80 5.62 -3.37
N MET A 210 -4.96 5.02 -3.65
CA MET A 210 -5.32 4.52 -4.98
C MET A 210 -6.11 5.51 -5.83
N ILE A 211 -6.39 6.73 -5.32
CA ILE A 211 -7.34 7.66 -5.96
C ILE A 211 -7.03 7.95 -7.41
N ILE A 212 -5.75 8.14 -7.76
CA ILE A 212 -5.32 8.46 -9.12
C ILE A 212 -5.67 7.31 -10.08
N TYR A 213 -5.41 6.06 -9.67
CA TYR A 213 -5.69 4.88 -10.50
C TYR A 213 -7.20 4.66 -10.67
N LEU A 214 -7.97 4.88 -9.60
CA LEU A 214 -9.42 4.72 -9.61
C LEU A 214 -10.10 5.85 -10.40
N ALA A 215 -9.58 7.07 -10.35
CA ALA A 215 -10.03 8.19 -11.17
C ALA A 215 -9.81 7.92 -12.66
N ILE A 216 -8.64 7.39 -13.04
CA ILE A 216 -8.36 6.96 -14.42
C ILE A 216 -9.33 5.86 -14.85
N ALA A 217 -9.62 4.90 -13.97
CA ALA A 217 -10.58 3.84 -14.26
C ALA A 217 -12.02 4.39 -14.45
N GLY A 218 -12.46 5.31 -13.60
CA GLY A 218 -13.77 5.98 -13.75
C GLY A 218 -13.85 6.81 -15.03
N ALA A 219 -12.80 7.56 -15.35
CA ALA A 219 -12.69 8.32 -16.60
C ALA A 219 -12.75 7.39 -17.82
N ALA A 220 -12.11 6.22 -17.76
CA ALA A 220 -12.20 5.23 -18.83
C ALA A 220 -13.65 4.74 -19.05
N VAL A 221 -14.45 4.53 -18.00
CA VAL A 221 -15.88 4.18 -18.13
C VAL A 221 -16.67 5.30 -18.80
N ALA A 222 -16.41 6.56 -18.43
CA ALA A 222 -17.05 7.70 -19.09
C ALA A 222 -16.65 7.77 -20.57
N LEU A 223 -15.37 7.58 -20.91
CA LEU A 223 -14.88 7.59 -22.29
C LEU A 223 -15.39 6.40 -23.12
N PHE A 224 -15.56 5.23 -22.51
CA PHE A 224 -16.23 4.10 -23.16
C PHE A 224 -17.64 4.48 -23.60
N TRP A 225 -18.41 5.13 -22.71
CA TRP A 225 -19.72 5.68 -23.05
C TRP A 225 -19.66 6.79 -24.10
N VAL A 226 -18.64 7.65 -24.10
CA VAL A 226 -18.49 8.70 -25.14
C VAL A 226 -18.28 8.08 -26.52
N VAL A 227 -17.46 7.03 -26.64
CA VAL A 227 -17.16 6.39 -27.92
C VAL A 227 -18.30 5.48 -28.38
N ASP A 228 -18.94 4.73 -27.46
CA ASP A 228 -20.00 3.77 -27.78
C ASP A 228 -21.20 3.91 -26.83
N ALA A 229 -22.36 4.29 -27.37
CA ALA A 229 -23.56 4.53 -26.57
C ALA A 229 -24.08 3.25 -25.90
N GLY A 230 -23.70 2.08 -26.44
CA GLY A 230 -23.99 0.79 -25.82
C GLY A 230 -23.31 0.58 -24.47
N GLU A 231 -22.22 1.31 -24.19
CA GLU A 231 -21.52 1.30 -22.88
C GLU A 231 -22.30 2.05 -21.79
N ARG A 232 -23.43 2.69 -22.11
CA ARG A 232 -24.32 3.30 -21.11
C ARG A 232 -24.68 2.34 -19.97
N ARG A 233 -24.85 1.05 -20.26
CA ARG A 233 -25.15 0.02 -19.23
C ARG A 233 -24.00 -0.17 -18.24
N ARG A 234 -22.74 -0.08 -18.69
CA ARG A 234 -21.56 -0.11 -17.83
C ARG A 234 -21.50 1.17 -16.99
N ALA A 235 -21.71 2.32 -17.62
CA ALA A 235 -21.69 3.62 -16.95
C ALA A 235 -22.77 3.74 -15.86
N ILE A 236 -24.01 3.34 -16.13
CA ILE A 236 -25.10 3.30 -15.13
C ILE A 236 -24.73 2.36 -13.97
N ALA A 237 -24.27 1.15 -14.27
CA ALA A 237 -23.88 0.18 -13.25
C ALA A 237 -22.73 0.68 -12.36
N TYR A 238 -21.72 1.30 -12.99
CA TYR A 238 -20.60 1.92 -12.28
C TYR A 238 -21.07 3.08 -11.40
N ALA A 239 -21.83 4.03 -11.96
CA ALA A 239 -22.36 5.17 -11.23
C ALA A 239 -23.23 4.77 -10.04
N ALA A 240 -24.16 3.83 -10.23
CA ALA A 240 -25.04 3.36 -9.15
C ALA A 240 -24.28 2.64 -8.04
N SER A 241 -23.35 1.74 -8.41
CA SER A 241 -22.56 1.00 -7.42
C SER A 241 -21.50 1.85 -6.73
N LEU A 242 -20.90 2.83 -7.43
CA LEU A 242 -20.00 3.81 -6.82
C LEU A 242 -20.77 4.68 -5.84
N GLY A 243 -21.85 5.35 -6.27
CA GLY A 243 -22.63 6.26 -5.43
C GLY A 243 -23.22 5.57 -4.21
N GLY A 244 -23.89 4.42 -4.40
CA GLY A 244 -24.42 3.63 -3.30
C GLY A 244 -23.32 3.06 -2.41
N GLY A 245 -22.21 2.60 -3.00
CA GLY A 245 -21.06 2.07 -2.29
C GLY A 245 -20.37 3.10 -1.41
N VAL A 246 -20.10 4.32 -1.91
CA VAL A 246 -19.42 5.37 -1.13
C VAL A 246 -20.32 5.91 -0.04
N ALA A 247 -21.62 6.04 -0.28
CA ALA A 247 -22.59 6.39 0.76
C ALA A 247 -22.60 5.35 1.87
N PHE A 248 -22.71 4.06 1.52
CA PHE A 248 -22.65 2.96 2.48
C PHE A 248 -21.32 2.94 3.23
N SER A 249 -20.20 3.02 2.52
CA SER A 249 -18.86 3.04 3.10
C SER A 249 -18.68 4.20 4.07
N PHE A 250 -19.13 5.39 3.73
CA PHE A 250 -19.06 6.55 4.64
C PHE A 250 -19.92 6.32 5.89
N LEU A 251 -21.17 5.87 5.73
CA LEU A 251 -22.07 5.62 6.86
C LEU A 251 -21.51 4.57 7.84
N VAL A 252 -20.90 3.51 7.32
CA VAL A 252 -20.42 2.38 8.11
C VAL A 252 -19.00 2.60 8.63
N PHE A 253 -18.10 3.24 7.87
CA PHE A 253 -16.67 3.23 8.15
C PHE A 253 -16.05 4.60 8.39
N ALA A 254 -16.72 5.72 8.12
CA ALA A 254 -16.18 7.04 8.44
C ALA A 254 -16.17 7.26 9.95
N SER A 255 -14.96 7.38 10.52
CA SER A 255 -14.73 7.72 11.92
C SER A 255 -15.27 9.10 12.28
N ASP A 256 -15.39 9.38 13.58
CA ASP A 256 -15.82 10.70 14.06
C ASP A 256 -14.92 11.82 13.54
N ALA A 257 -13.60 11.57 13.45
CA ALA A 257 -12.65 12.49 12.85
C ALA A 257 -12.81 12.60 11.32
N ASN A 258 -13.14 11.52 10.62
CA ASN A 258 -13.35 11.52 9.16
C ASN A 258 -14.68 12.16 8.73
N ARG A 259 -15.62 12.38 9.66
CA ARG A 259 -16.86 13.13 9.39
C ARG A 259 -16.64 14.64 9.30
N GLN A 260 -15.45 15.12 9.66
CA GLN A 260 -15.02 16.50 9.39
C GLN A 260 -14.59 16.67 7.93
N ALA A 261 -14.55 17.91 7.43
CA ALA A 261 -14.14 18.23 6.06
C ALA A 261 -12.61 18.13 5.82
N VAL A 262 -12.07 16.92 5.98
CA VAL A 262 -10.64 16.59 5.82
C VAL A 262 -10.35 16.02 4.43
N CYS A 263 -9.13 16.20 3.91
CA CYS A 263 -8.77 15.86 2.53
C CYS A 263 -8.10 14.48 2.36
N ASP A 264 -7.81 13.77 3.45
CA ASP A 264 -6.94 12.59 3.51
C ASP A 264 -7.68 11.26 3.72
N ALA A 265 -9.02 11.26 3.78
CA ALA A 265 -9.84 10.07 4.00
C ALA A 265 -11.18 10.18 3.26
N LEU A 266 -11.97 9.10 3.21
CA LEU A 266 -13.37 9.19 2.82
C LEU A 266 -14.15 10.04 3.84
N SER A 267 -14.24 11.33 3.54
CA SER A 267 -14.86 12.39 4.34
C SER A 267 -15.99 13.05 3.55
N PRO A 268 -16.72 14.05 4.10
CA PRO A 268 -17.68 14.84 3.32
C PRO A 268 -17.10 15.43 2.02
N VAL A 269 -15.79 15.71 1.97
CA VAL A 269 -15.09 16.19 0.76
C VAL A 269 -15.27 15.18 -0.37
N TRP A 270 -14.62 14.02 -0.22
CA TRP A 270 -14.61 12.99 -1.26
C TRP A 270 -15.96 12.29 -1.41
N LEU A 271 -16.76 12.20 -0.35
CA LEU A 271 -18.13 11.69 -0.43
C LEU A 271 -18.96 12.55 -1.39
N SER A 272 -18.97 13.87 -1.19
CA SER A 272 -19.76 14.77 -2.03
C SER A 272 -19.30 14.76 -3.49
N ASP A 273 -17.98 14.74 -3.74
CA ASP A 273 -17.42 14.63 -5.09
C ASP A 273 -17.85 13.32 -5.78
N LEU A 274 -17.73 12.18 -5.08
CA LEU A 274 -18.05 10.88 -5.66
C LEU A 274 -19.56 10.70 -5.87
N LEU A 275 -20.40 11.24 -4.97
CA LEU A 275 -21.85 11.26 -5.15
C LEU A 275 -22.25 12.14 -6.34
N LEU A 276 -21.66 13.34 -6.45
CA LEU A 276 -21.92 14.24 -7.58
C LEU A 276 -21.44 13.61 -8.90
N ALA A 277 -20.23 13.06 -8.94
CA ALA A 277 -19.69 12.37 -10.10
C ALA A 277 -20.58 11.18 -10.52
N SER A 278 -21.06 10.41 -9.54
CA SER A 278 -21.99 9.29 -9.76
C SER A 278 -23.33 9.78 -10.31
N ALA A 279 -23.93 10.82 -9.72
CA ALA A 279 -25.20 11.38 -10.17
C ALA A 279 -25.10 11.95 -11.59
N LEU A 280 -24.07 12.73 -11.88
CA LEU A 280 -23.80 13.28 -13.21
C LEU A 280 -23.63 12.16 -14.23
N LEU A 281 -22.77 11.18 -13.96
CA LEU A 281 -22.55 10.07 -14.89
C LEU A 281 -23.82 9.24 -15.11
N LEU A 282 -24.63 9.03 -14.07
CA LEU A 282 -25.90 8.32 -14.16
C LEU A 282 -26.88 9.06 -15.09
N VAL A 283 -27.06 10.37 -14.89
CA VAL A 283 -27.92 11.22 -15.74
C VAL A 283 -27.43 11.23 -17.18
N LEU A 284 -26.12 11.41 -17.40
CA LEU A 284 -25.53 11.41 -18.73
C LEU A 284 -25.72 10.07 -19.45
N ALA A 285 -25.49 8.95 -18.75
CA ALA A 285 -25.68 7.63 -19.30
C ALA A 285 -27.16 7.26 -19.53
N TRP A 286 -28.08 7.87 -18.78
CA TRP A 286 -29.52 7.74 -19.03
C TRP A 286 -29.96 8.50 -20.28
N LEU A 287 -29.52 9.76 -20.44
CA LEU A 287 -29.81 10.59 -21.62
C LEU A 287 -29.17 10.01 -22.89
N SER A 288 -27.88 9.64 -22.82
CA SER A 288 -27.10 8.94 -23.83
C SER A 288 -27.42 9.32 -25.29
N PRO A 289 -27.20 10.58 -25.71
CA PRO A 289 -27.44 11.00 -27.10
C PRO A 289 -26.63 10.17 -28.09
N ALA A 290 -27.17 9.94 -29.28
CA ALA A 290 -26.53 9.09 -30.30
C ALA A 290 -25.16 9.63 -30.74
N ASP A 291 -25.04 10.94 -30.93
CA ASP A 291 -23.80 11.59 -31.37
C ASP A 291 -22.72 11.57 -30.28
N TRP A 292 -21.54 11.04 -30.62
CA TRP A 292 -20.39 10.96 -29.72
C TRP A 292 -19.84 12.34 -29.35
N LYS A 293 -19.95 13.34 -30.24
CA LYS A 293 -19.50 14.72 -29.95
C LYS A 293 -20.33 15.35 -28.85
N LYS A 294 -21.66 15.13 -28.88
CA LYS A 294 -22.57 15.55 -27.81
C LYS A 294 -22.26 14.84 -26.49
N ARG A 295 -22.00 13.54 -26.52
CA ARG A 295 -21.58 12.78 -25.32
C ARG A 295 -20.26 13.31 -24.75
N LEU A 296 -19.28 13.61 -25.61
CA LEU A 296 -18.02 14.21 -25.20
C LEU A 296 -18.22 15.60 -24.58
N ALA A 297 -19.00 16.48 -25.23
CA ALA A 297 -19.28 17.82 -24.72
C ALA A 297 -20.00 17.78 -23.36
N LEU A 298 -21.00 16.90 -23.21
CA LEU A 298 -21.70 16.69 -21.95
C LEU A 298 -20.78 16.12 -20.86
N GLY A 299 -19.95 15.13 -21.20
CA GLY A 299 -18.97 14.57 -20.28
C GLY A 299 -17.94 15.60 -19.82
N ALA A 300 -17.43 16.43 -20.73
CA ALA A 300 -16.53 17.53 -20.41
C ALA A 300 -17.22 18.58 -19.53
N GLY A 301 -18.48 18.94 -19.83
CA GLY A 301 -19.28 19.83 -19.00
C GLY A 301 -19.48 19.29 -17.58
N ALA A 302 -19.80 18.01 -17.42
CA ALA A 302 -19.91 17.37 -16.12
C ALA A 302 -18.59 17.35 -15.35
N ALA A 303 -17.45 17.14 -16.04
CA ALA A 303 -16.13 17.23 -15.42
C ALA A 303 -15.81 18.65 -14.93
N VAL A 304 -16.17 19.68 -15.71
CA VAL A 304 -16.04 21.09 -15.29
C VAL A 304 -16.93 21.39 -14.08
N VAL A 305 -18.18 20.92 -14.08
CA VAL A 305 -19.09 21.08 -12.94
C VAL A 305 -18.53 20.43 -11.68
N LEU A 306 -18.02 19.20 -11.78
CA LEU A 306 -17.40 18.48 -10.67
C LEU A 306 -16.15 19.22 -10.15
N ALA A 307 -15.25 19.65 -11.05
CA ALA A 307 -14.05 20.38 -10.68
C ALA A 307 -14.36 21.73 -10.03
N ALA A 308 -15.35 22.46 -10.58
CA ALA A 308 -15.81 23.73 -10.01
C ALA A 308 -16.47 23.51 -8.64
N PHE A 309 -17.29 22.47 -8.49
CA PHE A 309 -17.86 22.09 -7.20
C PHE A 309 -16.77 21.83 -6.17
N HIS A 310 -15.78 20.98 -6.48
CA HIS A 310 -14.69 20.69 -5.55
C HIS A 310 -13.90 21.95 -5.19
N ALA A 311 -13.53 22.76 -6.18
CA ALA A 311 -12.75 23.98 -5.96
C ALA A 311 -13.48 25.03 -5.12
N LEU A 312 -14.81 25.13 -5.26
CA LEU A 312 -15.63 26.11 -4.54
C LEU A 312 -16.07 25.60 -3.16
N ALA A 313 -16.42 24.32 -3.03
CA ALA A 313 -16.86 23.72 -1.77
C ALA A 313 -15.69 23.37 -0.85
N TRP A 314 -14.56 22.95 -1.42
CA TRP A 314 -13.41 22.40 -0.69
C TRP A 314 -12.08 23.05 -1.12
N PRO A 315 -11.96 24.39 -1.12
CA PRO A 315 -10.76 25.08 -1.64
C PRO A 315 -9.47 24.70 -0.89
N HIS A 316 -9.55 24.31 0.38
CA HIS A 316 -8.38 23.85 1.15
C HIS A 316 -7.82 22.50 0.67
N CYS A 317 -8.63 21.67 0.01
CA CYS A 317 -8.23 20.39 -0.57
C CYS A 317 -7.61 20.51 -1.97
N LEU A 318 -7.48 21.72 -2.52
CA LEU A 318 -6.73 21.99 -3.75
C LEU A 318 -5.20 21.98 -3.55
N THR A 319 -4.77 21.83 -2.30
CA THR A 319 -3.36 21.78 -1.92
C THR A 319 -2.95 20.36 -1.54
N ARG A 320 -2.07 20.20 -0.54
CA ARG A 320 -1.62 18.88 -0.07
C ARG A 320 -2.77 18.19 0.65
N LEU A 321 -3.11 16.97 0.23
CA LEU A 321 -4.21 16.20 0.83
C LEU A 321 -3.96 15.87 2.30
N GLU A 322 -2.69 15.78 2.71
CA GLU A 322 -2.29 15.57 4.10
C GLU A 322 -2.63 16.78 5.00
N GLY A 323 -2.91 17.96 4.43
CA GLY A 323 -3.26 19.16 5.20
C GLY A 323 -2.17 19.66 6.15
N VAL A 324 -0.92 19.24 5.94
CA VAL A 324 0.20 19.58 6.82
C VAL A 324 0.69 21.01 6.59
N SER A 325 1.11 21.67 7.67
CA SER A 325 1.78 22.96 7.57
C SER A 325 3.12 22.84 6.82
N PRO A 326 3.63 23.91 6.18
CA PRO A 326 4.96 23.92 5.58
C PRO A 326 6.05 23.45 6.55
N GLU A 327 5.95 23.83 7.82
CA GLU A 327 6.89 23.41 8.85
C GLU A 327 6.89 21.89 9.09
N VAL A 328 5.70 21.26 9.20
CA VAL A 328 5.60 19.80 9.32
C VAL A 328 6.20 19.11 8.09
N TYR A 329 5.98 19.68 6.91
CA TYR A 329 6.54 19.14 5.67
C TYR A 329 8.07 19.19 5.63
N ASP A 330 8.65 20.34 5.96
CA ASP A 330 10.10 20.57 5.89
C ASP A 330 10.85 19.78 6.97
N LEU A 331 10.30 19.73 8.18
CA LEU A 331 10.91 19.00 9.29
C LEU A 331 10.79 17.49 9.10
N TRP A 332 9.62 16.99 8.68
CA TRP A 332 9.30 15.56 8.72
C TRP A 332 8.90 14.95 7.37
N LEU A 333 7.81 15.39 6.74
CA LEU A 333 7.21 14.64 5.62
C LEU A 333 8.16 14.50 4.42
N SER A 334 8.94 15.54 4.10
CA SER A 334 9.95 15.54 3.03
C SER A 334 11.14 14.59 3.27
N LYS A 335 11.28 14.08 4.49
CA LYS A 335 12.37 13.18 4.90
C LYS A 335 11.98 11.70 4.85
N VAL A 336 10.69 11.39 4.66
CA VAL A 336 10.18 10.02 4.53
C VAL A 336 10.77 9.36 3.29
N ARG A 337 11.43 8.22 3.46
CA ARG A 337 12.23 7.56 2.40
C ARG A 337 11.38 7.17 1.19
N GLU A 338 10.18 6.66 1.41
CA GLU A 338 9.29 6.15 0.36
C GLU A 338 8.57 7.27 -0.41
N ALA A 339 8.49 8.46 0.18
CA ALA A 339 7.96 9.65 -0.46
C ALA A 339 8.98 10.30 -1.44
N ARG A 340 10.18 9.72 -1.59
CA ARG A 340 11.21 10.20 -2.51
C ARG A 340 11.09 9.54 -3.89
N PRO A 341 11.51 10.25 -4.95
CA PRO A 341 11.46 9.74 -6.30
C PRO A 341 12.57 8.73 -6.58
N ILE A 342 12.34 7.83 -7.53
CA ILE A 342 13.20 6.69 -7.84
C ILE A 342 14.67 7.05 -8.11
N TYR A 343 14.92 8.20 -8.75
CA TYR A 343 16.27 8.68 -9.08
C TYR A 343 17.09 9.13 -7.87
N ARG A 344 16.49 9.23 -6.68
CA ARG A 344 17.19 9.47 -5.40
C ARG A 344 17.64 8.18 -4.73
N HIS A 345 17.25 7.00 -5.23
CA HIS A 345 17.67 5.70 -4.72
C HIS A 345 18.94 5.21 -5.43
N GLY A 346 19.68 4.30 -4.79
CA GLY A 346 20.82 3.65 -5.42
C GLY A 346 20.40 2.84 -6.65
N TRP A 347 21.28 2.75 -7.65
CA TRP A 347 20.97 2.14 -8.94
C TRP A 347 20.46 0.70 -8.82
N GLN A 348 20.97 -0.11 -7.88
CA GLN A 348 20.47 -1.48 -7.69
C GLN A 348 18.99 -1.49 -7.26
N THR A 349 18.64 -0.65 -6.27
CA THR A 349 17.26 -0.50 -5.80
C THR A 349 16.37 0.03 -6.91
N ALA A 350 16.83 1.03 -7.66
CA ALA A 350 16.09 1.58 -8.78
C ALA A 350 15.80 0.52 -9.85
N SER A 351 16.81 -0.27 -10.24
CA SER A 351 16.68 -1.33 -11.23
C SER A 351 15.68 -2.41 -10.82
N VAL A 352 15.69 -2.86 -9.56
CA VAL A 352 14.73 -3.86 -9.06
C VAL A 352 13.30 -3.32 -9.08
N ILE A 353 13.11 -2.05 -8.69
CA ILE A 353 11.79 -1.41 -8.69
C ILE A 353 11.26 -1.27 -10.12
N LEU A 354 12.11 -0.88 -11.07
CA LEU A 354 11.74 -0.57 -12.45
C LEU A 354 11.61 -1.80 -13.36
N ALA A 355 12.27 -2.92 -13.05
CA ALA A 355 12.37 -4.07 -13.95
C ALA A 355 11.02 -4.57 -14.48
N LEU A 356 10.11 -4.96 -13.57
CA LEU A 356 8.79 -5.47 -13.95
C LEU A 356 7.87 -4.36 -14.53
N PRO A 357 7.81 -3.13 -13.98
CA PRO A 357 7.09 -2.03 -14.61
C PRO A 357 7.50 -1.73 -16.05
N VAL A 358 8.81 -1.66 -16.34
CA VAL A 358 9.31 -1.39 -17.69
C VAL A 358 8.90 -2.48 -18.68
N THR A 359 9.12 -3.76 -18.32
CA THR A 359 8.74 -4.86 -19.20
C THR A 359 7.23 -4.96 -19.35
N GLY A 360 6.48 -4.66 -18.28
CA GLY A 360 5.02 -4.56 -18.34
C GLY A 360 4.53 -3.48 -19.30
N LEU A 361 5.14 -2.29 -19.35
CA LEU A 361 4.75 -1.24 -20.30
C LEU A 361 5.02 -1.64 -21.76
N ILE A 362 6.16 -2.29 -22.03
CA ILE A 362 6.45 -2.86 -23.35
C ILE A 362 5.39 -3.89 -23.72
N GLY A 363 5.04 -4.76 -22.77
CA GLY A 363 4.03 -5.78 -22.96
C GLY A 363 2.61 -5.25 -23.14
N TRP A 364 2.23 -4.19 -22.42
CA TRP A 364 0.96 -3.49 -22.64
C TRP A 364 0.88 -2.88 -24.04
N THR A 365 1.99 -2.31 -24.53
CA THR A 365 2.09 -1.79 -25.89
C THR A 365 1.92 -2.91 -26.93
N LEU A 366 2.59 -4.04 -26.72
CA LEU A 366 2.44 -5.23 -27.57
C LEU A 366 1.01 -5.78 -27.55
N LEU A 367 0.38 -5.83 -26.38
CA LEU A 367 -1.00 -6.30 -26.22
C LEU A 367 -1.99 -5.37 -26.92
N ALA A 368 -1.84 -4.06 -26.75
CA ALA A 368 -2.64 -3.06 -27.44
C ALA A 368 -2.47 -3.16 -28.95
N TRP A 369 -1.23 -3.32 -29.44
CA TRP A 369 -0.95 -3.55 -30.86
C TRP A 369 -1.67 -4.79 -31.37
N ARG A 370 -1.59 -5.92 -30.66
CA ARG A 370 -2.28 -7.17 -31.04
C ARG A 370 -3.80 -7.01 -31.06
N ASN A 371 -4.35 -6.35 -30.04
CA ASN A 371 -5.78 -6.22 -29.85
C ASN A 371 -6.43 -5.14 -30.73
N ARG A 372 -5.64 -4.32 -31.47
CA ARG A 372 -6.13 -3.22 -32.32
C ARG A 372 -7.16 -3.61 -33.38
N ILE A 373 -7.22 -4.90 -33.73
CA ILE A 373 -8.15 -5.43 -34.72
C ILE A 373 -9.58 -5.49 -34.16
N ASP A 374 -9.74 -5.77 -32.88
CA ASP A 374 -11.01 -5.74 -32.17
C ASP A 374 -11.10 -4.43 -31.38
N ALA A 375 -11.93 -3.50 -31.88
CA ALA A 375 -12.07 -2.17 -31.29
C ALA A 375 -12.52 -2.20 -29.83
N ASP A 376 -13.34 -3.18 -29.41
CA ASP A 376 -13.77 -3.31 -28.02
C ASP A 376 -12.65 -3.82 -27.12
N LEU A 377 -11.97 -4.88 -27.55
CA LEU A 377 -10.82 -5.43 -26.83
C LEU A 377 -9.67 -4.44 -26.74
N PHE A 378 -9.39 -3.69 -27.82
CA PHE A 378 -8.40 -2.61 -27.84
C PHE A 378 -8.72 -1.53 -26.80
N ARG A 379 -9.96 -1.01 -26.79
CA ARG A 379 -10.39 0.01 -25.82
C ARG A 379 -10.22 -0.47 -24.38
N ARG A 380 -10.66 -1.70 -24.07
CA ARG A 380 -10.48 -2.32 -22.74
C ARG A 380 -9.01 -2.50 -22.37
N THR A 381 -8.16 -2.84 -23.34
CA THR A 381 -6.71 -2.98 -23.15
C THR A 381 -6.06 -1.64 -22.79
N ILE A 382 -6.35 -0.57 -23.55
CA ILE A 382 -5.82 0.77 -23.28
C ILE A 382 -6.30 1.28 -21.91
N ALA A 383 -7.58 1.12 -21.59
CA ALA A 383 -8.13 1.52 -20.29
C ALA A 383 -7.44 0.82 -19.11
N ALA A 384 -7.12 -0.47 -19.24
CA ALA A 384 -6.38 -1.22 -18.23
C ALA A 384 -4.88 -0.85 -18.17
N ALA A 385 -4.28 -0.46 -19.30
CA ALA A 385 -2.88 -0.05 -19.39
C ALA A 385 -2.61 1.36 -18.82
N LEU A 386 -3.57 2.28 -18.92
CA LEU A 386 -3.40 3.67 -18.48
C LEU A 386 -3.01 3.79 -16.99
N PRO A 387 -3.67 3.10 -16.03
CA PRO A 387 -3.21 3.08 -14.65
C PRO A 387 -1.76 2.58 -14.49
N ALA A 388 -1.33 1.60 -15.30
CA ALA A 388 0.05 1.08 -15.26
C ALA A 388 1.07 2.13 -15.72
N ILE A 389 0.75 2.86 -16.80
CA ILE A 389 1.58 3.98 -17.31
C ILE A 389 1.68 5.07 -16.24
N THR A 390 0.56 5.42 -15.61
CA THR A 390 0.54 6.42 -14.53
C THR A 390 1.32 5.95 -13.30
N ALA A 391 1.15 4.70 -12.87
CA ALA A 391 1.91 4.16 -11.74
C ALA A 391 3.43 4.17 -12.00
N PHE A 392 3.85 3.84 -13.22
CA PHE A 392 5.24 3.97 -13.64
C PHE A 392 5.73 5.42 -13.61
N GLY A 393 4.96 6.36 -14.15
CA GLY A 393 5.30 7.79 -14.10
C GLY A 393 5.42 8.31 -12.66
N LEU A 394 4.53 7.89 -11.77
CA LEU A 394 4.55 8.28 -10.37
C LEU A 394 5.77 7.75 -9.59
N LEU A 395 6.49 6.73 -10.07
CA LEU A 395 7.77 6.33 -9.48
C LEU A 395 8.82 7.46 -9.52
N PHE A 396 8.73 8.35 -10.51
CA PHE A 396 9.58 9.52 -10.64
C PHE A 396 9.14 10.68 -9.73
N TRP A 397 8.03 10.52 -9.01
CA TRP A 397 7.64 11.37 -7.89
C TRP A 397 7.89 10.66 -6.56
N GLN A 398 7.31 9.48 -6.31
CA GLN A 398 7.43 8.71 -5.07
C GLN A 398 7.55 7.21 -5.34
N THR A 399 8.54 6.57 -4.71
CA THR A 399 8.72 5.11 -4.77
C THR A 399 7.65 4.33 -4.01
N ARG A 400 6.85 4.99 -3.15
CA ARG A 400 5.64 4.44 -2.52
C ARG A 400 4.65 3.82 -3.53
N THR A 401 4.64 4.30 -4.78
CA THR A 401 3.78 3.74 -5.84
C THR A 401 4.29 2.42 -6.43
N GLY A 402 5.47 1.95 -6.04
CA GLY A 402 6.13 0.74 -6.54
C GLY A 402 5.30 -0.54 -6.46
N PRO A 403 4.64 -0.87 -5.34
CA PRO A 403 3.75 -2.03 -5.26
C PRO A 403 2.64 -1.98 -6.31
N ALA A 404 1.96 -0.84 -6.47
CA ALA A 404 0.90 -0.68 -7.47
C ALA A 404 1.46 -0.78 -8.90
N ALA A 405 2.60 -0.15 -9.17
CA ALA A 405 3.27 -0.23 -10.46
C ALA A 405 3.61 -1.67 -10.85
N GLN A 406 4.11 -2.49 -9.91
CA GLN A 406 4.39 -3.90 -10.16
C GLN A 406 3.12 -4.70 -10.45
N VAL A 407 2.07 -4.55 -9.65
CA VAL A 407 0.79 -5.27 -9.85
C VAL A 407 0.17 -4.94 -11.21
N LEU A 408 0.14 -3.65 -11.57
CA LEU A 408 -0.44 -3.19 -12.84
C LEU A 408 0.41 -3.57 -14.07
N ALA A 409 1.70 -3.81 -13.89
CA ALA A 409 2.60 -4.25 -14.95
C ALA A 409 2.45 -5.73 -15.32
N VAL A 410 1.92 -6.56 -14.41
CA VAL A 410 1.85 -8.03 -14.56
C VAL A 410 1.16 -8.45 -15.85
N THR A 411 -0.02 -7.90 -16.17
CA THR A 411 -0.74 -8.29 -17.40
C THR A 411 0.04 -7.93 -18.67
N GLY A 412 0.72 -6.79 -18.68
CA GLY A 412 1.63 -6.43 -19.77
C GLY A 412 2.77 -7.44 -19.89
N ALA A 413 3.45 -7.76 -18.78
CA ALA A 413 4.54 -8.73 -18.76
C ALA A 413 4.10 -10.12 -19.28
N VAL A 414 2.88 -10.55 -18.91
CA VAL A 414 2.23 -11.77 -19.44
C VAL A 414 2.07 -11.71 -20.96
N ALA A 415 1.71 -10.56 -21.52
CA ALA A 415 1.54 -10.43 -22.97
C ALA A 415 2.85 -10.65 -23.74
N ILE A 416 4.01 -10.22 -23.22
CA ILE A 416 5.32 -10.53 -23.82
C ILE A 416 5.50 -12.03 -23.92
N VAL A 417 5.33 -12.74 -22.79
CA VAL A 417 5.52 -14.18 -22.74
C VAL A 417 4.54 -14.90 -23.65
N TRP A 418 3.26 -14.53 -23.58
CA TRP A 418 2.20 -15.14 -24.37
C TRP A 418 2.40 -14.99 -25.88
N VAL A 419 2.89 -13.83 -26.32
CA VAL A 419 3.04 -13.53 -27.75
C VAL A 419 4.37 -14.06 -28.31
N LEU A 420 5.46 -13.97 -27.55
CA LEU A 420 6.80 -14.27 -28.07
C LEU A 420 7.27 -15.70 -27.77
N ALA A 421 6.83 -16.34 -26.67
CA ALA A 421 7.26 -17.70 -26.36
C ALA A 421 6.91 -18.72 -27.47
N PRO A 422 5.73 -18.65 -28.13
CA PRO A 422 5.39 -19.57 -29.23
C PRO A 422 6.33 -19.49 -30.44
N ILE A 423 7.07 -18.39 -30.64
CA ILE A 423 8.05 -18.26 -31.73
C ILE A 423 9.20 -19.26 -31.51
N PHE A 424 9.67 -19.38 -30.27
CA PHE A 424 10.72 -20.32 -29.90
C PHE A 424 10.18 -21.73 -29.69
N ASP A 425 8.95 -21.87 -29.18
CA ASP A 425 8.32 -23.17 -28.92
C ASP A 425 8.18 -24.05 -30.17
N ARG A 426 8.00 -23.41 -31.33
CA ARG A 426 7.89 -24.06 -32.64
C ARG A 426 9.22 -24.56 -33.21
N SER A 427 10.35 -24.26 -32.58
CA SER A 427 11.66 -24.71 -33.05
C SER A 427 11.79 -26.23 -32.95
N SER A 428 12.29 -26.86 -34.01
CA SER A 428 12.59 -28.30 -34.03
C SER A 428 13.81 -28.66 -33.17
N GLN A 429 14.65 -27.68 -32.80
CA GLN A 429 15.82 -27.88 -31.96
C GLN A 429 15.45 -27.75 -30.47
N PRO A 430 15.57 -28.80 -29.65
CA PRO A 430 15.12 -28.78 -28.25
C PRO A 430 15.79 -27.71 -27.39
N LEU A 431 17.06 -27.39 -27.68
CA LEU A 431 17.82 -26.39 -26.97
C LEU A 431 17.29 -24.98 -27.24
N ILE A 432 17.08 -24.61 -28.51
CA ILE A 432 16.52 -23.30 -28.91
C ILE A 432 15.11 -23.15 -28.34
N ARG A 433 14.30 -24.21 -28.39
CA ARG A 433 12.96 -24.22 -27.81
C ARG A 433 13.01 -23.91 -26.31
N THR A 434 13.76 -24.69 -25.54
CA THR A 434 13.78 -24.59 -24.08
C THR A 434 14.41 -23.29 -23.60
N LEU A 435 15.60 -22.96 -24.12
CA LEU A 435 16.32 -21.73 -23.73
C LEU A 435 15.61 -20.48 -24.24
N GLY A 436 15.01 -20.52 -25.44
CA GLY A 436 14.27 -19.39 -26.00
C GLY A 436 13.02 -19.07 -25.19
N VAL A 437 12.20 -20.07 -24.85
CA VAL A 437 11.03 -19.88 -23.98
C VAL A 437 11.43 -19.39 -22.59
N ALA A 438 12.47 -19.98 -21.99
CA ALA A 438 12.99 -19.55 -20.70
C ALA A 438 13.50 -18.10 -20.75
N ALA A 439 14.25 -17.72 -21.78
CA ALA A 439 14.75 -16.37 -21.96
C ALA A 439 13.60 -15.36 -22.12
N VAL A 440 12.58 -15.68 -22.93
CA VAL A 440 11.39 -14.84 -23.08
C VAL A 440 10.65 -14.68 -21.75
N ALA A 441 10.51 -15.75 -20.95
CA ALA A 441 9.87 -15.67 -19.64
C ALA A 441 10.69 -14.79 -18.67
N LEU A 442 12.00 -15.00 -18.60
CA LEU A 442 12.89 -14.22 -17.72
C LEU A 442 12.93 -12.75 -18.09
N ILE A 443 13.01 -12.42 -19.39
CA ILE A 443 13.01 -11.05 -19.89
C ILE A 443 11.62 -10.43 -19.72
N GLY A 444 10.56 -11.13 -20.14
CA GLY A 444 9.18 -10.63 -20.10
C GLY A 444 8.72 -10.29 -18.69
N PHE A 445 9.03 -11.13 -17.70
CA PHE A 445 8.72 -10.86 -16.29
C PHE A 445 9.73 -9.93 -15.59
N GLY A 446 10.76 -9.44 -16.29
CA GLY A 446 11.79 -8.60 -15.70
C GLY A 446 12.70 -9.32 -14.69
N ALA A 447 12.68 -10.66 -14.68
CA ALA A 447 13.42 -11.51 -13.75
C ALA A 447 14.95 -11.48 -13.99
N VAL A 448 15.39 -11.12 -15.20
CA VAL A 448 16.82 -10.98 -15.53
C VAL A 448 17.51 -9.99 -14.58
N VAL A 449 16.86 -8.88 -14.22
CA VAL A 449 17.46 -7.84 -13.38
C VAL A 449 17.76 -8.34 -11.96
N PRO A 450 16.80 -8.85 -11.16
CA PRO A 450 17.11 -9.35 -9.83
C PRO A 450 18.06 -10.56 -9.85
N LEU A 451 18.02 -11.41 -10.88
CA LEU A 451 18.97 -12.52 -11.03
C LEU A 451 20.40 -12.03 -11.31
N ALA A 452 20.57 -11.09 -12.24
CA ALA A 452 21.88 -10.51 -12.54
C ALA A 452 22.47 -9.75 -11.33
N LEU A 453 21.62 -9.10 -10.54
CA LEU A 453 22.05 -8.40 -9.33
C LEU A 453 22.52 -9.35 -8.22
N GLN A 454 22.11 -10.62 -8.21
CA GLN A 454 22.69 -11.62 -7.29
C GLN A 454 24.15 -11.96 -7.64
N MET A 455 24.54 -11.75 -8.90
CA MET A 455 25.91 -11.94 -9.37
C MET A 455 26.75 -10.65 -9.27
N ALA A 456 26.12 -9.50 -9.00
CA ALA A 456 26.83 -8.24 -8.85
C ALA A 456 27.65 -8.24 -7.54
N PRO A 457 28.85 -7.63 -7.53
CA PRO A 457 29.66 -7.55 -6.32
C PRO A 457 28.88 -6.85 -5.20
N ALA A 458 28.90 -7.44 -4.01
CA ALA A 458 28.21 -6.88 -2.85
C ALA A 458 28.74 -5.46 -2.57
N LYS A 459 27.81 -4.53 -2.30
CA LYS A 459 28.20 -3.19 -1.85
C LYS A 459 29.05 -3.32 -0.59
N THR A 460 30.26 -2.76 -0.61
CA THR A 460 31.09 -2.66 0.59
C THR A 460 30.34 -1.84 1.63
N THR A 461 29.92 -2.51 2.70
CA THR A 461 29.15 -1.89 3.77
C THR A 461 30.14 -1.26 4.74
N THR A 462 30.04 0.05 4.94
CA THR A 462 30.91 0.78 5.87
C THR A 462 30.61 0.36 7.32
N LYS A 463 31.59 0.50 8.23
CA LYS A 463 31.37 0.23 9.67
C LYS A 463 30.17 1.02 10.23
N ARG A 464 29.99 2.27 9.76
CA ARG A 464 28.86 3.13 10.11
C ARG A 464 27.52 2.55 9.63
N GLU A 465 27.44 2.08 8.38
CA GLU A 465 26.22 1.44 7.87
C GLU A 465 25.89 0.15 8.62
N VAL A 466 26.89 -0.66 8.98
CA VAL A 466 26.69 -1.86 9.80
C VAL A 466 26.09 -1.50 11.16
N GLN A 467 26.62 -0.46 11.82
CA GLN A 467 26.10 0.03 13.11
C GLN A 467 24.66 0.52 12.98
N ILE A 468 24.36 1.33 11.95
CA ILE A 468 23.00 1.83 11.69
C ILE A 468 22.02 0.69 11.41
N ASN A 469 22.39 -0.27 10.56
CA ASN A 469 21.56 -1.43 10.25
C ASN A 469 21.30 -2.30 11.49
N ARG A 470 22.31 -2.45 12.36
CA ARG A 470 22.15 -3.14 13.64
C ARG A 470 21.20 -2.39 14.56
N ALA A 471 21.34 -1.07 14.72
CA ALA A 471 20.46 -0.26 15.54
C ALA A 471 19.00 -0.31 15.04
N ASN A 472 18.80 -0.12 13.72
CA ASN A 472 17.48 -0.24 13.09
C ASN A 472 16.85 -1.61 13.32
N ARG A 473 17.62 -2.70 13.28
CA ARG A 473 17.09 -4.04 13.57
C ARG A 473 16.73 -4.20 15.05
N LEU A 474 17.63 -3.81 15.96
CA LEU A 474 17.45 -4.04 17.39
C LEU A 474 16.38 -3.12 18.00
N CYS A 475 16.30 -1.86 17.61
CA CYS A 475 15.27 -0.94 18.14
C CYS A 475 13.86 -1.23 17.64
N ASN A 476 13.71 -1.98 16.54
CA ASN A 476 12.41 -2.48 16.08
C ASN A 476 12.08 -3.86 16.66
N PHE A 477 13.06 -4.56 17.24
CA PHE A 477 12.84 -5.88 17.85
C PHE A 477 12.06 -5.75 19.16
N ILE A 478 10.96 -6.50 19.30
CA ILE A 478 10.07 -6.41 20.47
C ILE A 478 10.80 -6.68 21.78
N GLY A 479 11.74 -7.63 21.79
CA GLY A 479 12.46 -8.02 23.00
C GLY A 479 13.32 -6.90 23.57
N SER A 480 13.70 -5.91 22.75
CA SER A 480 14.45 -4.74 23.20
C SER A 480 13.63 -3.78 24.06
N TYR A 481 12.29 -3.87 24.04
CA TYR A 481 11.41 -3.06 24.88
C TYR A 481 11.14 -3.68 26.26
N ARG A 482 11.64 -4.88 26.55
CA ARG A 482 11.36 -5.57 27.81
C ARG A 482 11.75 -4.76 29.04
N ASP A 483 12.96 -4.17 29.03
CA ASP A 483 13.44 -3.38 30.17
C ASP A 483 12.81 -1.98 30.23
N VAL A 484 12.42 -1.44 29.07
CA VAL A 484 11.61 -0.22 28.99
C VAL A 484 10.25 -0.48 29.65
N GLY A 485 9.57 -1.56 29.27
CA GLY A 485 8.29 -1.98 29.84
C GLY A 485 8.35 -2.49 31.29
N ARG A 486 9.53 -2.57 31.91
CA ARG A 486 9.66 -2.80 33.37
C ARG A 486 9.61 -1.51 34.17
N GLN A 487 9.75 -0.35 33.53
CA GLN A 487 9.67 0.93 34.21
C GLN A 487 8.21 1.24 34.60
N PRO A 488 7.99 2.01 35.68
CA PRO A 488 6.65 2.48 36.04
C PRO A 488 5.94 3.16 34.87
N LYS A 489 4.60 3.02 34.79
CA LYS A 489 3.81 3.69 33.75
C LYS A 489 4.14 5.19 33.72
N GLY A 490 4.34 5.74 32.54
CA GLY A 490 4.59 7.15 32.33
C GLY A 490 4.56 7.51 30.85
N VAL A 491 4.57 8.82 30.57
CA VAL A 491 4.64 9.36 29.21
C VAL A 491 6.10 9.39 28.76
N VAL A 492 6.40 8.68 27.68
CA VAL A 492 7.75 8.56 27.13
C VAL A 492 7.89 9.47 25.92
N PHE A 493 8.75 10.46 26.04
CA PHE A 493 9.20 11.27 24.92
C PHE A 493 10.19 10.46 24.09
N THR A 494 9.91 10.31 22.80
CA THR A 494 10.81 9.58 21.88
C THR A 494 10.64 10.07 20.45
N PHE A 495 11.37 9.47 19.52
CA PHE A 495 11.30 9.79 18.10
C PHE A 495 9.96 9.40 17.50
N VAL A 496 9.51 10.19 16.51
CA VAL A 496 8.24 10.01 15.79
C VAL A 496 8.05 8.55 15.35
N ASP A 497 9.07 7.95 14.71
CA ASP A 497 8.94 6.58 14.17
C ASP A 497 9.04 5.48 15.25
N LEU A 498 9.50 5.80 16.47
CA LEU A 498 9.65 4.82 17.56
C LEU A 498 8.40 4.72 18.44
N ALA A 499 7.62 5.80 18.54
CA ALA A 499 6.46 5.87 19.41
C ALA A 499 5.37 4.83 19.11
N PRO A 500 4.99 4.53 17.85
CA PRO A 500 3.97 3.52 17.55
C PRO A 500 4.34 2.14 18.10
N ARG A 501 5.60 1.72 17.95
CA ARG A 501 6.10 0.46 18.48
C ARG A 501 6.04 0.46 20.01
N LEU A 502 6.53 1.53 20.64
CA LEU A 502 6.57 1.67 22.10
C LEU A 502 5.18 1.49 22.73
N ILE A 503 4.17 2.21 22.24
CA ILE A 503 2.81 2.09 22.79
C ILE A 503 2.21 0.72 22.49
N THR A 504 2.56 0.10 21.36
CA THR A 504 2.03 -1.21 21.01
C THR A 504 2.58 -2.29 21.93
N VAL A 505 3.84 -2.24 22.33
CA VAL A 505 4.49 -3.37 23.03
C VAL A 505 4.73 -3.15 24.52
N THR A 506 4.43 -1.95 25.04
CA THR A 506 4.55 -1.62 26.47
C THR A 506 3.26 -1.00 27.00
N HIS A 507 3.19 -0.72 28.31
CA HIS A 507 2.11 0.01 28.97
C HIS A 507 2.30 1.53 28.97
N HIS A 508 3.40 2.04 28.42
CA HIS A 508 3.72 3.47 28.34
C HIS A 508 2.90 4.19 27.27
N ASP A 509 2.65 5.47 27.50
CA ASP A 509 2.07 6.35 26.51
C ASP A 509 3.19 7.21 25.87
N SER A 510 2.93 7.82 24.72
CA SER A 510 3.92 8.64 24.02
C SER A 510 3.27 9.89 23.40
N ILE A 511 4.06 10.68 22.67
CA ILE A 511 3.63 11.97 22.16
C ILE A 511 2.97 11.83 20.79
N ILE A 512 3.69 11.28 19.82
CA ILE A 512 3.21 11.21 18.45
C ILE A 512 3.94 10.17 17.60
N GLY A 513 3.24 9.59 16.63
CA GLY A 513 3.79 8.78 15.54
C GLY A 513 3.80 9.52 14.19
N PRO A 514 4.19 8.88 13.08
CA PRO A 514 4.29 9.52 11.76
C PRO A 514 2.92 9.77 11.10
N TYR A 515 1.99 10.45 11.80
CA TYR A 515 0.61 10.66 11.39
C TYR A 515 0.27 12.14 11.27
N HIS A 516 0.06 12.61 10.05
CA HIS A 516 -0.01 14.02 9.67
C HIS A 516 -1.11 14.84 10.34
N ARG A 517 -2.21 14.21 10.79
CA ARG A 517 -3.32 14.90 11.48
C ARG A 517 -2.95 15.58 12.78
N ASN A 518 -1.80 15.23 13.35
CA ASN A 518 -1.33 15.71 14.65
C ASN A 518 -0.02 16.48 14.49
N GLY A 519 -0.02 17.40 13.51
CA GLY A 519 1.19 18.10 13.05
C GLY A 519 1.92 18.88 14.13
N GLN A 520 1.19 19.48 15.08
CA GLN A 520 1.82 20.24 16.18
C GLN A 520 2.74 19.36 17.02
N GLN A 521 2.31 18.15 17.34
CA GLN A 521 3.10 17.20 18.12
C GLN A 521 4.34 16.75 17.34
N ILE A 522 4.21 16.55 16.02
CA ILE A 522 5.36 16.26 15.14
C ILE A 522 6.36 17.42 15.21
N VAL A 523 5.91 18.66 15.05
CA VAL A 523 6.77 19.85 15.13
C VAL A 523 7.47 19.92 16.48
N ASP A 524 6.75 19.73 17.58
CA ASP A 524 7.33 19.81 18.92
C ASP A 524 8.39 18.73 19.15
N VAL A 525 8.14 17.49 18.74
CA VAL A 525 9.15 16.42 18.81
C VAL A 525 10.38 16.76 17.95
N MET A 526 10.15 17.27 16.74
CA MET A 526 11.21 17.65 15.82
C MET A 526 12.04 18.84 16.31
N ARG A 527 11.42 19.80 17.00
CA ARG A 527 12.08 20.96 17.62
C ARG A 527 12.82 20.55 18.88
N ALA A 528 12.25 19.73 19.76
CA ALA A 528 12.91 19.30 21.00
C ALA A 528 14.26 18.62 20.72
N PHE A 529 14.34 17.76 19.70
CA PHE A 529 15.61 17.09 19.37
C PHE A 529 16.63 17.97 18.65
N ARG A 530 16.20 19.02 17.92
CA ARG A 530 17.07 19.95 17.18
C ARG A 530 17.48 21.18 17.99
N GLY A 531 16.65 21.60 18.94
CA GLY A 531 16.79 22.81 19.72
C GLY A 531 17.81 22.70 20.86
N THR A 532 17.79 23.66 21.77
CA THR A 532 18.62 23.67 22.97
C THR A 532 18.09 22.73 24.05
N PRO A 533 18.90 22.34 25.06
CA PRO A 533 18.41 21.61 26.23
C PRO A 533 17.22 22.26 26.93
N ASP A 534 17.18 23.60 27.02
CA ASP A 534 16.10 24.32 27.69
C ASP A 534 14.80 24.30 26.87
N GLU A 535 14.90 24.44 25.55
CA GLU A 535 13.75 24.26 24.64
C GLU A 535 13.20 22.84 24.71
N ALA A 536 14.08 21.83 24.72
CA ALA A 536 13.69 20.44 24.89
C ALA A 536 12.96 20.23 26.23
N ARG A 537 13.49 20.78 27.32
CA ARG A 537 12.88 20.69 28.66
C ARG A 537 11.49 21.33 28.69
N ALA A 538 11.33 22.51 28.07
CA ALA A 538 10.03 23.18 28.00
C ALA A 538 8.99 22.33 27.24
N ILE A 539 9.40 21.69 26.14
CA ILE A 539 8.54 20.78 25.38
C ILE A 539 8.22 19.50 26.18
N PHE A 540 9.19 18.94 26.90
CA PHE A 540 8.95 17.78 27.76
C PHE A 540 7.94 18.10 28.87
N ALA A 541 8.04 19.29 29.46
CA ALA A 541 7.07 19.79 30.45
C ALA A 541 5.67 19.99 29.85
N LYS A 542 5.56 20.56 28.63
CA LYS A 542 4.29 20.72 27.90
C LYS A 542 3.52 19.39 27.80
N TYR A 543 4.23 18.30 27.52
CA TYR A 543 3.64 16.97 27.38
C TYR A 543 3.67 16.13 28.66
N LYS A 544 4.15 16.69 29.77
CA LYS A 544 4.31 15.98 31.05
C LYS A 544 5.09 14.66 30.88
N ALA A 545 6.14 14.69 30.06
CA ALA A 545 6.95 13.51 29.80
C ALA A 545 7.71 13.10 31.07
N ASP A 546 7.55 11.85 31.48
CA ASP A 546 8.25 11.27 32.63
C ASP A 546 9.62 10.69 32.23
N TYR A 547 9.71 10.25 30.97
CA TYR A 547 10.90 9.59 30.43
C TYR A 547 11.30 10.13 29.06
N LEU A 548 12.60 10.10 28.78
CA LEU A 548 13.15 10.23 27.44
C LEU A 548 13.69 8.87 27.01
N LEU A 549 13.30 8.38 25.83
CA LEU A 549 13.82 7.14 25.25
C LEU A 549 14.49 7.45 23.91
N THR A 550 15.74 7.02 23.74
CA THR A 550 16.45 7.13 22.47
C THR A 550 16.95 5.79 21.97
N CYS A 551 17.05 5.66 20.65
CA CYS A 551 17.72 4.57 19.94
C CYS A 551 18.96 5.12 19.25
N PRO A 552 20.13 5.14 19.91
CA PRO A 552 21.37 5.63 19.32
C PRO A 552 21.69 4.94 17.99
N ASP A 553 22.26 5.71 17.07
CA ASP A 553 22.74 5.26 15.77
C ASP A 553 21.69 4.67 14.81
N SER A 554 20.39 4.70 15.13
CA SER A 554 19.36 4.39 14.14
C SER A 554 19.27 5.46 13.04
N SER A 555 18.81 5.07 11.86
CA SER A 555 18.69 5.99 10.72
C SER A 555 17.78 7.18 11.02
N THR A 556 16.74 6.96 11.84
CA THR A 556 15.77 7.99 12.25
C THR A 556 16.34 9.00 13.24
N THR A 557 17.46 8.68 13.90
CA THR A 557 18.08 9.56 14.91
C THR A 557 19.34 10.26 14.41
N THR A 558 20.06 9.62 13.49
CA THR A 558 21.27 10.23 12.90
C THR A 558 21.00 11.53 12.14
N ILE A 559 19.77 11.73 11.65
CA ILE A 559 19.36 12.97 10.97
C ILE A 559 19.47 14.20 11.89
N PHE A 560 19.12 14.07 13.17
CA PHE A 560 19.22 15.18 14.12
C PHE A 560 20.67 15.57 14.38
N ARG A 561 21.59 14.60 14.39
CA ARG A 561 23.03 14.86 14.52
C ARG A 561 23.59 15.58 13.29
N SER A 562 23.09 15.27 12.09
CA SER A 562 23.55 15.93 10.87
C SER A 562 22.95 17.31 10.66
N GLU A 563 21.65 17.49 10.94
CA GLU A 563 20.95 18.75 10.69
C GLU A 563 21.09 19.75 11.84
N ALA A 564 21.26 19.27 13.08
CA ALA A 564 21.48 20.10 14.27
C ALA A 564 22.66 19.59 15.10
N PRO A 565 23.92 19.78 14.64
CA PRO A 565 25.11 19.24 15.34
C PRO A 565 25.33 19.79 16.75
N LYS A 566 24.72 20.93 17.07
CA LYS A 566 24.71 21.58 18.39
C LYS A 566 23.38 21.40 19.13
N GLY A 567 22.41 20.71 18.54
CA GLY A 567 21.10 20.49 19.14
C GLY A 567 21.16 19.51 20.32
N PHE A 568 20.08 19.48 21.10
CA PHE A 568 19.92 18.69 22.31
C PHE A 568 20.24 17.21 22.08
N TYR A 569 19.71 16.59 21.02
CA TYR A 569 20.03 15.18 20.74
C TYR A 569 21.51 14.97 20.40
N ALA A 570 22.13 15.91 19.68
CA ALA A 570 23.54 15.78 19.31
C ALA A 570 24.45 15.82 20.55
N GLN A 571 24.16 16.72 21.51
CA GLN A 571 24.83 16.78 22.81
C GLN A 571 24.57 15.50 23.63
N LEU A 572 23.31 15.09 23.76
CA LEU A 572 22.93 13.86 24.47
C LEU A 572 23.64 12.61 23.90
N SER A 573 23.79 12.53 22.57
CA SER A 573 24.48 11.42 21.89
C SER A 573 25.98 11.36 22.19
N LYS A 574 26.59 12.48 22.60
CA LYS A 574 27.99 12.57 23.06
C LYS A 574 28.16 12.29 24.55
N GLY A 575 27.07 12.06 25.28
CA GLY A 575 27.08 11.87 26.73
C GLY A 575 26.93 13.17 27.53
N GLU A 576 26.68 14.29 26.88
CA GLU A 576 26.43 15.60 27.50
C GLU A 576 24.96 15.70 27.91
N ALA A 577 24.54 14.89 28.89
CA ALA A 577 23.18 14.90 29.42
C ALA A 577 22.99 16.07 30.42
N PRO A 578 21.98 16.93 30.25
CA PRO A 578 21.67 17.97 31.24
C PRO A 578 21.33 17.40 32.61
N GLY A 579 21.57 18.16 33.68
CA GLY A 579 21.37 17.69 35.07
C GLY A 579 19.93 17.31 35.43
N TRP A 580 18.93 17.73 34.63
CA TRP A 580 17.53 17.34 34.79
C TRP A 580 17.18 15.99 34.13
N LEU A 581 18.15 15.30 33.52
CA LEU A 581 18.02 13.93 33.04
C LEU A 581 18.80 12.96 33.93
N THR A 582 18.08 12.05 34.60
CA THR A 582 18.72 10.96 35.36
C THR A 582 18.68 9.68 34.54
N PRO A 583 19.82 9.05 34.21
CA PRO A 583 19.84 7.78 33.48
C PRO A 583 19.01 6.70 34.17
N VAL A 584 18.20 5.97 33.40
CA VAL A 584 17.49 4.77 33.85
C VAL A 584 18.33 3.55 33.46
N PRO A 585 18.74 2.70 34.42
CA PRO A 585 19.49 1.50 34.11
C PRO A 585 18.66 0.56 33.21
N LEU A 586 19.19 0.25 32.03
CA LEU A 586 18.72 -0.82 31.14
C LEU A 586 19.81 -1.89 31.06
N ALA A 587 19.49 -3.10 30.56
CA ALA A 587 20.53 -4.11 30.36
C ALA A 587 21.66 -3.60 29.46
N ASP A 588 22.91 -4.01 29.73
CA ASP A 588 24.11 -3.55 29.00
C ASP A 588 24.04 -3.72 27.48
N LYS A 589 23.26 -4.71 27.01
CA LYS A 589 23.05 -5.01 25.59
C LYS A 589 21.80 -4.34 25.00
N SER A 590 21.10 -3.51 25.77
CA SER A 590 19.95 -2.74 25.29
C SER A 590 20.37 -1.83 24.13
N PRO A 591 19.62 -1.81 23.01
CA PRO A 591 19.87 -0.84 21.95
C PRO A 591 19.33 0.55 22.31
N PHE A 592 18.61 0.68 23.44
CA PHE A 592 18.04 1.93 23.90
C PHE A 592 18.88 2.58 24.99
N ARG A 593 18.75 3.91 25.08
CA ARG A 593 19.10 4.68 26.27
C ARG A 593 17.85 5.39 26.78
N MET A 594 17.64 5.32 28.09
CA MET A 594 16.46 5.89 28.73
C MET A 594 16.88 6.79 29.90
N TRP A 595 16.16 7.88 30.09
CA TRP A 595 16.36 8.82 31.20
C TRP A 595 15.02 9.13 31.83
N ARG A 596 15.02 9.35 33.15
CA ARG A 596 13.93 9.99 33.88
C ARG A 596 14.09 11.50 33.75
N ILE A 597 13.00 12.19 33.45
CA ILE A 597 12.97 13.64 33.33
C ILE A 597 12.56 14.22 34.69
N ALA A 598 13.40 15.08 35.26
CA ALA A 598 13.05 15.83 36.46
C ALA A 598 11.96 16.86 36.12
N ARG A 599 10.92 16.90 36.95
CA ARG A 599 9.79 17.83 36.77
C ARG A 599 10.21 19.28 37.02
#